data_AF-A0A8T7FR33-F1
#
_entry.id   AF-A0A8T7FR33-F1
#
_cell.length_a   1.000
_cell.length_b   1.000
_cell.length_c   1.000
_cell.angle_alpha   90.00
_cell.angle_beta   90.00
_cell.angle_gamma   90.00
#
_symmetry.space_group_name_H-M   'P 1'
#
loop_
_entity.id
_entity.type
_entity.pdbx_description
1 polymer ?
#
loop_
_entity_poly.entity_id
_entity_poly.type
_entity_poly.pdbx_seq_one_letter_code
_entity_poly.pdbx_strand_id
1 'polypeptide(L)'
;MDLQFVKRNTRITTPLDRAKAQAALLTLRREWEVAAEGESLVNISASVGLMLLDVATKLGMTPEEQKVVLGARLYQEAFKKTQKT
;
A
#
# COMPACT_ATOMS: atom_id res chain seq x y z
N MET A 1 -30.86 -33.07 5.74
CA MET A 1 -29.53 -32.78 5.19
C MET A 1 -29.51 -31.28 4.92
N ASP A 2 -29.09 -30.50 5.92
CA ASP A 2 -29.10 -29.04 5.86
C ASP A 2 -27.91 -28.54 5.03
N LEU A 3 -28.21 -28.14 3.79
CA LEU A 3 -27.27 -27.39 2.96
C LEU A 3 -27.21 -25.96 3.50
N GLN A 4 -26.35 -25.74 4.49
CA GLN A 4 -25.98 -24.39 4.89
C GLN A 4 -25.24 -23.74 3.73
N PHE A 5 -25.96 -22.94 2.94
CA PHE A 5 -25.37 -22.02 1.99
C PHE A 5 -24.47 -21.07 2.78
N VAL A 6 -23.17 -21.31 2.70
CA VAL A 6 -22.14 -20.38 3.17
C VAL A 6 -22.44 -19.05 2.50
N LYS A 7 -22.95 -18.08 3.27
CA LYS A 7 -23.09 -16.68 2.85
C LYS A 7 -21.71 -16.26 2.34
N ARG A 8 -21.55 -16.21 1.01
CA ARG A 8 -20.37 -15.63 0.40
C ARG A 8 -20.34 -14.18 0.87
N ASN A 9 -19.41 -13.88 1.76
CA ASN A 9 -19.16 -12.52 2.22
C ASN A 9 -18.65 -11.78 0.98
N THR A 10 -19.56 -11.19 0.21
CA THR A 10 -19.23 -10.36 -0.94
C THR A 10 -18.36 -9.23 -0.41
N ARG A 11 -17.05 -9.33 -0.65
CA ARG A 11 -16.13 -8.23 -0.39
C ARG A 11 -16.67 -7.05 -1.18
N ILE A 12 -17.22 -6.06 -0.48
CA ILE A 12 -17.57 -4.78 -1.07
C ILE A 12 -16.24 -4.15 -1.44
N THR A 13 -15.79 -4.37 -2.68
CA THR A 13 -14.67 -3.65 -3.23
C THR A 13 -15.21 -2.30 -3.65
N THR A 14 -15.04 -1.29 -2.78
CA THR A 14 -15.27 0.09 -3.19
C THR A 14 -14.40 0.36 -4.41
N PRO A 15 -14.97 0.81 -5.53
CA PRO A 15 -14.16 1.13 -6.71
C PRO A 15 -13.11 2.14 -6.32
N LEU A 16 -11.84 1.86 -6.64
CA LEU A 16 -10.79 2.84 -6.44
C LEU A 16 -11.07 4.03 -7.35
N ASP A 17 -11.32 5.20 -6.76
CA ASP A 17 -11.47 6.43 -7.50
C ASP A 17 -10.14 6.75 -8.21
N ARG A 18 -10.18 6.74 -9.54
CA ARG A 18 -8.99 6.96 -10.38
C ARG A 18 -8.36 8.33 -10.12
N ALA A 19 -9.15 9.36 -9.82
CA ALA A 19 -8.62 10.68 -9.51
C ALA A 19 -7.89 10.68 -8.16
N LYS A 20 -8.44 10.01 -7.15
CA LYS A 20 -7.76 9.83 -5.85
C LYS A 20 -6.47 9.03 -5.99
N ALA A 21 -6.49 7.96 -6.79
CA ALA A 21 -5.30 7.16 -7.05
C ALA A 21 -4.20 7.99 -7.74
N GLN A 22 -4.55 8.81 -8.73
CA GLN A 22 -3.60 9.71 -9.39
C GLN A 22 -3.03 10.76 -8.42
N ALA A 23 -3.87 11.37 -7.58
CA ALA A 23 -3.43 12.35 -6.59
C ALA A 23 -2.48 11.74 -5.55
N ALA A 24 -2.76 10.50 -5.10
CA ALA A 24 -1.91 9.76 -4.19
C ALA A 24 -0.54 9.45 -4.83
N LEU A 25 -0.53 8.93 -6.07
CA LEU A 25 0.70 8.62 -6.80
C LEU A 25 1.53 9.87 -7.11
N LEU A 26 0.89 10.99 -7.43
CA LEU A 26 1.57 12.27 -7.66
C LEU A 26 2.24 12.78 -6.39
N THR A 27 1.56 12.65 -5.24
CA THR A 27 2.14 12.99 -3.93
C THR A 27 3.32 12.09 -3.61
N LEU A 28 3.17 10.77 -3.76
CA LEU A 28 4.23 9.80 -3.51
C LEU A 28 5.47 10.05 -4.37
N ARG A 29 5.29 10.30 -5.68
CA ARG A 29 6.40 10.62 -6.58
C ARG A 29 7.15 11.88 -6.11
N ARG A 30 6.44 12.94 -5.74
CA ARG A 30 7.08 14.19 -5.27
C ARG A 30 7.87 13.99 -3.98
N GLU A 31 7.35 13.23 -3.03
CA GLU A 31 8.06 12.94 -1.79
C GLU A 31 9.35 12.16 -2.06
N TRP A 32 9.31 11.20 -2.97
CA TRP A 32 10.50 10.46 -3.34
C TRP A 32 11.47 11.29 -4.18
N GLU A 33 10.99 12.18 -5.06
CA GLU A 33 11.84 13.13 -5.81
C GLU A 33 12.63 14.03 -4.84
N VAL A 34 12.01 14.43 -3.73
CA VAL A 34 12.70 15.19 -2.67
C VAL A 34 13.71 14.31 -1.93
N ALA A 35 13.33 13.09 -1.54
CA ALA A 35 14.21 12.15 -0.83
C ALA A 35 15.39 11.65 -1.70
N ALA A 36 15.24 11.71 -3.01
CA ALA A 36 16.26 11.36 -4.00
C ALA A 36 17.36 12.42 -4.15
N GLU A 37 17.19 13.62 -3.59
CA GLU A 37 18.17 14.72 -3.64
C GLU A 37 18.69 15.03 -5.07
N GLY A 38 17.82 14.88 -6.08
CA GLY A 38 18.15 15.15 -7.48
C GLY A 38 18.61 13.92 -8.29
N GLU A 39 18.74 12.75 -7.66
CA GLU A 39 18.93 11.48 -8.38
C GLU A 39 17.64 11.04 -9.10
N SER A 40 17.79 10.36 -10.23
CA SER A 40 16.67 9.78 -10.95
C SER A 40 16.00 8.68 -10.12
N LEU A 41 14.69 8.76 -9.92
CA LEU A 41 13.90 7.70 -9.25
C LEU A 41 14.02 6.33 -9.91
N VAL A 42 14.42 6.27 -11.18
CA VAL A 42 14.64 5.00 -11.91
C VAL A 42 15.96 4.33 -11.49
N ASN A 43 16.92 5.11 -11.00
CA ASN A 43 18.26 4.61 -10.65
C ASN A 43 18.40 4.28 -9.16
N ILE A 44 17.44 4.69 -8.33
CA ILE A 44 17.49 4.51 -6.88
C ILE A 44 17.17 3.07 -6.50
N SER A 45 18.03 2.50 -5.65
CA SER A 45 17.76 1.22 -5.00
C SER A 45 16.80 1.41 -3.83
N ALA A 46 15.56 0.93 -3.98
CA ALA A 46 14.53 1.01 -2.94
C ALA A 46 14.05 -0.38 -2.48
N SER A 47 13.60 -0.46 -1.23
CA SER A 47 12.98 -1.66 -0.68
C SER A 47 11.55 -1.80 -1.21
N VAL A 48 11.31 -2.75 -2.13
CA VAL A 48 9.98 -2.98 -2.74
C VAL A 48 8.87 -3.12 -1.68
N GLY A 49 9.14 -3.80 -0.56
CA GLY A 49 8.18 -3.92 0.54
C GLY A 49 7.81 -2.60 1.22
N LEU A 50 8.74 -1.67 1.33
CA LEU A 50 8.47 -0.33 1.89
C LEU A 50 7.72 0.53 0.87
N MET A 51 8.08 0.42 -0.42
CA MET A 51 7.35 1.06 -1.51
C MET A 51 5.87 0.64 -1.52
N LEU A 52 5.59 -0.65 -1.39
CA LEU A 52 4.20 -1.14 -1.37
C LEU A 52 3.43 -0.63 -0.14
N LEU A 53 4.09 -0.54 1.02
CA LEU A 53 3.49 0.01 2.24
C LEU A 53 3.18 1.50 2.07
N ASP A 54 4.08 2.26 1.46
CA ASP A 54 3.91 3.69 1.22
C ASP A 54 2.75 3.94 0.24
N VAL A 55 2.68 3.20 -0.87
CA VAL A 55 1.55 3.26 -1.81
C VAL A 55 0.23 2.97 -1.10
N ALA A 56 0.15 1.90 -0.30
CA ALA A 56 -1.06 1.55 0.43
C ALA A 56 -1.47 2.65 1.42
N THR A 57 -0.49 3.26 2.09
CA THR A 57 -0.71 4.39 3.01
C THR A 57 -1.25 5.62 2.27
N LYS A 58 -0.65 5.99 1.14
CA LYS A 58 -1.09 7.16 0.33
C LYS A 58 -2.46 6.98 -0.32
N LEU A 59 -2.85 5.73 -0.60
CA LEU A 59 -4.20 5.41 -1.06
C LEU A 59 -5.25 5.46 0.07
N GLY A 60 -4.84 5.74 1.31
CA GLY A 60 -5.73 5.87 2.45
C GLY A 60 -6.19 4.53 3.01
N MET A 61 -5.48 3.43 2.72
CA MET A 61 -5.81 2.12 3.26
C MET A 61 -5.56 2.09 4.76
N THR A 62 -6.51 1.52 5.49
CA THR A 62 -6.41 1.22 6.92
C THR A 62 -5.33 0.16 7.19
N PRO A 63 -4.79 0.06 8.42
CA PRO A 63 -3.83 -0.99 8.78
C PRO A 63 -4.32 -2.41 8.46
N GLU A 64 -5.62 -2.66 8.60
CA GLU A 64 -6.26 -3.93 8.29
C GLU A 64 -6.25 -4.21 6.78
N GLU A 65 -6.58 -3.23 5.96
CA GLU A 65 -6.52 -3.32 4.49
C GLU A 65 -5.07 -3.49 4.00
N GLN A 66 -4.13 -2.75 4.60
CA GLN A 66 -2.70 -2.90 4.31
C GLN A 66 -2.21 -4.31 4.62
N LYS A 67 -2.60 -4.90 5.76
CA LYS A 67 -2.29 -6.31 6.10
C LYS A 67 -2.87 -7.30 5.09
N VAL A 68 -4.06 -7.03 4.55
CA VAL A 68 -4.68 -7.88 3.52
C VAL A 68 -3.93 -7.78 2.19
N VAL A 69 -3.54 -6.58 1.76
CA VAL A 69 -2.88 -6.34 0.46
C VAL A 69 -1.41 -6.80 0.47
N LEU A 70 -0.65 -6.45 1.51
CA LEU A 70 0.75 -6.81 1.61
C LEU A 70 0.96 -8.23 2.14
N GLY A 71 -0.05 -8.79 2.81
CA GLY A 71 0.09 -10.00 3.61
C GLY A 71 0.74 -9.71 4.97
N ALA A 72 0.39 -10.50 5.98
CA ALA A 72 0.76 -10.25 7.37
C ALA A 72 2.28 -10.16 7.59
N ARG A 73 3.07 -11.02 6.92
CA ARG A 73 4.53 -11.05 7.07
C ARG A 73 5.19 -9.78 6.53
N LEU A 74 4.91 -9.43 5.27
CA LEU A 74 5.49 -8.25 4.63
C LEU A 74 5.07 -6.96 5.35
N TYR A 75 3.80 -6.87 5.73
CA TYR A 75 3.30 -5.75 6.52
C TYR A 75 4.10 -5.57 7.82
N GLN A 76 4.31 -6.65 8.58
CA GLN A 76 5.09 -6.58 9.82
C GLN A 76 6.56 -6.23 9.58
N GLU A 77 7.20 -6.81 8.57
CA GLU A 77 8.60 -6.52 8.23
C GLU A 77 8.76 -5.04 7.82
N ALA A 78 7.88 -4.54 6.94
CA ALA A 78 7.87 -3.16 6.50
C ALA A 78 7.59 -2.19 7.66
N PHE A 79 6.55 -2.45 8.46
CA PHE A 79 6.18 -1.62 9.61
C PHE A 79 7.27 -1.55 10.68
N LYS A 80 7.95 -2.67 10.95
CA LYS A 80 9.09 -2.67 11.89
C LYS A 80 10.26 -1.84 11.38
N LYS A 81 10.47 -1.83 10.06
CA LYS A 81 11.57 -1.07 9.43
C LYS A 81 11.29 0.43 9.43
N THR A 82 10.04 0.86 9.27
CA THR A 82 9.64 2.27 9.38
C THR A 82 9.70 2.83 10.80
N GLN A 83 9.62 1.99 11.85
CA GLN A 83 9.79 2.44 13.25
C GLN A 83 11.24 2.53 13.72
N LYS A 84 12.20 2.03 12.93
CA LYS A 84 13.63 2.01 13.27
C LYS A 84 14.44 3.08 12.53
N THR A 85 13.78 3.90 11.71
CA THR A 85 14.38 5.00 10.94
C THR A 85 13.97 6.30 11.60
#